data_AF-A0A846WZV0-F1
#
_entry.id   AF-A0A846WZV0-F1
#
_cell.length_a   1.000
_cell.length_b   1.000
_cell.length_c   1.000
_cell.angle_alpha   90.00
_cell.angle_beta   90.00
_cell.angle_gamma   90.00
#
_symmetry.space_group_name_H-M   'P 1'
#
loop_
_entity.id
_entity.type
_entity.pdbx_description
1 polymer ?
#
loop_
_entity_poly.entity_id
_entity_poly.type
_entity_poly.pdbx_seq_one_letter_code
_entity_poly.pdbx_strand_id
1 'polypeptide(L)'
;MTSTATAPKPTAAFFIQSAIAFAVSAGSLLVGAFYLPVDPWQRGFLIVGALFLITSTFNLAKVVRDQQEANSIRVRVDEARIDKLMAEHDPLRSVG
;
A
#
# COMPACT_ATOMS: atom_id res chain seq x y z
N MET A 1 16.36 23.54 -0.28
CA MET A 1 15.01 23.49 -0.88
C MET A 1 14.84 22.12 -1.55
N THR A 2 14.45 21.09 -0.80
CA THR A 2 14.18 19.76 -1.37
C THR A 2 12.77 19.75 -1.92
N SER A 3 12.63 19.87 -3.24
CA SER A 3 11.34 19.79 -3.93
C SER A 3 10.72 18.42 -3.68
N THR A 4 9.65 18.37 -2.88
CA THR A 4 8.82 17.18 -2.70
C THR A 4 8.02 16.96 -3.98
N ALA A 5 8.62 16.26 -4.95
CA ALA A 5 7.92 15.83 -6.15
C ALA A 5 6.73 14.96 -5.73
N THR A 6 5.52 15.50 -5.86
CA THR A 6 4.29 14.78 -5.57
C THR A 6 4.20 13.60 -6.54
N ALA A 7 4.29 12.37 -6.03
CA ALA A 7 4.21 11.17 -6.85
C ALA A 7 2.87 11.18 -7.63
N PRO A 8 2.90 10.95 -8.96
CA PRO A 8 1.69 11.00 -9.77
C PRO A 8 0.68 9.95 -9.29
N LYS A 9 -0.56 10.38 -9.07
CA LYS A 9 -1.63 9.48 -8.64
C LYS A 9 -1.89 8.43 -9.73
N PRO A 10 -1.82 7.13 -9.43
CA PRO A 10 -2.10 6.11 -10.43
C PRO A 10 -3.51 6.28 -10.98
N THR A 11 -3.65 6.15 -12.30
CA THR A 11 -4.93 6.24 -13.00
C THR A 11 -5.78 5.01 -12.72
N ALA A 12 -7.11 5.16 -12.75
CA ALA A 12 -8.03 4.05 -12.48
C ALA A 12 -7.85 2.89 -13.49
N ALA A 13 -7.46 3.20 -14.72
CA ALA A 13 -7.18 2.20 -15.75
C ALA A 13 -6.02 1.26 -15.36
N PHE A 14 -4.92 1.79 -14.82
CA PHE A 14 -3.77 0.99 -14.42
C PHE A 14 -4.07 0.10 -13.20
N PHE A 15 -4.91 0.59 -12.28
CA PHE A 15 -5.40 -0.21 -11.15
C PHE A 15 -6.24 -1.40 -11.64
N ILE A 16 -7.20 -1.15 -12.55
CA ILE A 16 -8.05 -2.21 -13.11
C ILE A 16 -7.20 -3.23 -13.88
N GLN A 17 -6.25 -2.78 -14.69
CA GLN A 17 -5.34 -3.67 -15.42
C GLN A 17 -4.55 -4.57 -14.47
N SER A 18 -4.01 -3.99 -13.38
CA SER A 18 -3.24 -4.72 -12.39
C SER A 18 -4.12 -5.74 -11.63
N ALA A 19 -5.37 -5.39 -11.31
CA ALA A 19 -6.33 -6.31 -10.70
C ALA A 19 -6.66 -7.49 -11.62
N ILE A 20 -6.84 -7.25 -12.92
CA ILE A 20 -7.08 -8.30 -13.92
C ILE A 20 -5.84 -9.19 -14.06
N ALA A 21 -4.64 -8.61 -14.20
CA ALA A 21 -3.39 -9.36 -14.32
C ALA A 21 -3.14 -10.24 -13.08
N PHE A 22 -3.43 -9.71 -11.88
CA PHE A 22 -3.37 -10.47 -10.65
C PHE A 22 -4.37 -11.64 -10.64
N ALA A 23 -5.63 -11.39 -11.01
CA ALA A 23 -6.65 -12.43 -11.06
C ALA A 23 -6.29 -13.56 -12.05
N VAL A 24 -5.76 -13.21 -13.22
CA VAL A 24 -5.29 -14.17 -14.22
C VAL A 24 -4.09 -14.97 -13.69
N SER A 25 -3.11 -14.32 -13.08
CA SER A 25 -1.93 -14.98 -12.51
C SER A 25 -2.28 -15.92 -11.34
N ALA A 26 -3.07 -15.43 -10.37
CA ALA A 26 -3.54 -16.22 -9.25
C ALA A 26 -4.43 -17.39 -9.69
N GLY A 27 -5.33 -17.15 -10.65
CA GLY A 27 -6.16 -18.20 -11.26
C GLY A 27 -5.32 -19.25 -11.97
N SER A 28 -4.32 -18.83 -12.76
CA SER A 28 -3.40 -19.74 -13.46
C SER A 28 -2.61 -20.61 -12.48
N LEU A 29 -2.17 -20.06 -11.34
CA LEU A 29 -1.49 -20.82 -10.29
C LEU A 29 -2.41 -21.90 -9.70
N LEU A 30 -3.65 -21.52 -9.36
CA LEU A 30 -4.63 -22.46 -8.78
C LEU A 30 -5.05 -23.54 -9.78
N VAL A 31 -5.26 -23.19 -11.05
CA VAL A 31 -5.54 -24.15 -12.13
C VAL A 31 -4.36 -25.09 -12.33
N GLY A 32 -3.13 -24.57 -12.36
CA GLY A 32 -1.92 -25.40 -12.44
C GLY A 32 -1.77 -26.37 -11.26
N ALA A 33 -2.05 -25.89 -10.04
CA ALA A 33 -2.08 -26.73 -8.85
C ALA A 33 -3.18 -27.81 -8.93
N PHE A 34 -4.32 -27.51 -9.56
CA PHE A 34 -5.42 -28.46 -9.71
C PHE A 34 -5.12 -29.57 -10.72
N TYR A 35 -4.45 -29.25 -11.83
CA TYR A 35 -4.05 -30.19 -12.88
C TYR A 35 -2.83 -31.04 -12.53
N LEU A 36 -2.15 -30.75 -11.41
CA LEU A 36 -0.98 -31.50 -11.00
C LEU A 36 -1.36 -32.95 -10.63
N PRO A 37 -0.72 -33.98 -11.21
CA PRO A 37 -1.03 -35.38 -10.94
C PRO A 37 -0.40 -35.82 -9.61
N VAL A 38 -0.92 -35.29 -8.51
CA VAL A 38 -0.52 -35.61 -7.13
C VAL A 38 -1.71 -36.11 -6.34
N ASP A 39 -1.44 -36.72 -5.19
CA ASP A 39 -2.51 -37.20 -4.32
C ASP A 39 -3.40 -36.04 -3.84
N PRO A 40 -4.73 -36.27 -3.71
CA PRO A 40 -5.70 -35.22 -3.39
C PRO A 40 -5.37 -34.44 -2.12
N TRP A 41 -4.72 -35.06 -1.14
CA TRP A 41 -4.36 -34.42 0.13
C TRP A 41 -3.29 -33.34 -0.07
N GLN A 42 -2.22 -33.67 -0.78
CA GLN A 42 -1.10 -32.78 -1.12
C GLN A 42 -1.60 -31.64 -2.00
N ARG A 43 -2.50 -31.94 -2.95
CA ARG A 43 -3.16 -30.92 -3.77
C ARG A 43 -3.96 -29.93 -2.91
N GLY A 44 -4.73 -30.43 -1.95
CA GLY A 44 -5.48 -29.60 -1.01
C GLY A 44 -4.57 -28.66 -0.21
N PHE A 45 -3.46 -29.19 0.32
CA PHE A 45 -2.46 -28.41 1.05
C PHE A 45 -1.87 -27.27 0.19
N LEU A 46 -1.51 -27.55 -1.07
CA LEU A 46 -0.96 -26.54 -1.98
C LEU A 46 -1.97 -25.44 -2.31
N ILE A 47 -3.23 -25.82 -2.58
CA ILE A 47 -4.30 -24.85 -2.90
C ILE A 47 -4.58 -23.95 -1.70
N VAL A 48 -4.78 -24.54 -0.51
CA VAL A 48 -5.05 -23.78 0.72
C VAL A 48 -3.86 -22.91 1.09
N GLY A 49 -2.63 -23.43 0.98
CA GLY A 49 -1.40 -22.68 1.22
C GLY A 49 -1.25 -21.48 0.28
N ALA A 50 -1.53 -21.66 -1.03
CA ALA A 50 -1.50 -20.59 -2.00
C ALA A 50 -2.54 -19.50 -1.70
N LEU A 51 -3.79 -19.88 -1.38
CA LEU A 51 -4.85 -18.94 -1.02
C LEU A 51 -4.54 -18.17 0.27
N PHE A 52 -4.00 -18.86 1.28
CA PHE A 52 -3.59 -18.24 2.53
C PHE A 52 -2.44 -17.26 2.33
N LEU A 53 -1.44 -17.64 1.53
CA LEU A 53 -0.31 -16.77 1.17
C LEU A 53 -0.80 -15.50 0.47
N ILE A 54 -1.64 -15.63 -0.56
CA ILE A 54 -2.26 -14.51 -1.27
C ILE A 54 -2.97 -13.56 -0.29
N THR A 55 -3.79 -14.13 0.59
CA THR A 55 -4.57 -13.35 1.58
C THR A 55 -3.65 -12.60 2.54
N SER A 56 -2.60 -13.26 3.07
CA SER A 56 -1.61 -12.63 3.95
C SER A 56 -0.82 -11.53 3.25
N THR A 57 -0.42 -11.73 1.98
CA THR A 57 0.27 -10.69 1.21
C THR A 57 -0.61 -9.46 1.02
N PHE A 58 -1.91 -9.62 0.75
CA PHE A 58 -2.82 -8.47 0.67
C PHE A 58 -3.03 -7.77 2.01
N ASN A 59 -3.07 -8.52 3.12
CA ASN A 59 -3.14 -7.92 4.44
C ASN A 59 -1.88 -7.09 4.74
N LEU A 60 -0.70 -7.67 4.50
CA LEU A 60 0.57 -6.98 4.67
C LEU A 60 0.67 -5.74 3.77
N ALA A 61 0.21 -5.83 2.51
CA ALA A 61 0.17 -4.69 1.60
C ALA A 61 -0.72 -3.55 2.13
N LYS A 62 -1.86 -3.87 2.77
CA LYS A 62 -2.68 -2.87 3.46
C LYS A 62 -1.92 -2.23 4.60
N VAL A 63 -1.34 -3.01 5.50
CA VAL A 63 -0.56 -2.49 6.64
C VAL A 63 0.57 -1.56 6.18
N VAL A 64 1.29 -1.93 5.13
CA VAL A 64 2.36 -1.09 4.55
C VAL A 64 1.80 0.22 3.99
N ARG A 65 0.67 0.18 3.27
CA ARG A 65 0.02 1.38 2.73
C ARG A 65 -0.51 2.27 3.86
N ASP A 66 -1.17 1.69 4.85
CA ASP A 66 -1.70 2.40 6.02
C ASP A 66 -0.56 3.10 6.78
N GLN A 67 0.62 2.46 6.88
CA GLN A 67 1.81 3.03 7.48
C GLN A 67 2.39 4.22 6.67
N GLN A 68 2.37 4.14 5.33
CA GLN A 68 2.78 5.24 4.45
C GLN A 68 1.82 6.43 4.57
N GLU A 69 0.50 6.17 4.58
CA GLU A 69 -0.53 7.19 4.74
C GLU A 69 -0.40 7.87 6.12
N ALA A 70 -0.26 7.09 7.20
CA ALA A 70 -0.07 7.63 8.56
C ALA A 70 1.19 8.51 8.68
N ASN A 71 2.30 8.12 8.06
CA ASN A 71 3.54 8.91 8.07
C ASN A 71 3.35 10.25 7.32
N SER A 72 2.71 10.22 6.15
CA SER A 72 2.44 11.43 5.37
C SER A 72 1.52 12.42 6.10
N ILE A 73 0.54 11.93 6.88
CA ILE A 73 -0.35 12.78 7.67
C ILE A 73 0.40 13.42 8.84
N ARG A 74 1.27 12.67 9.53
CA ARG A 74 2.07 13.21 10.66
C ARG A 74 2.94 14.39 10.22
N VAL A 75 3.63 14.28 9.09
CA VAL A 75 4.47 15.36 8.55
C VAL A 75 3.65 16.63 8.31
N ARG A 76 2.44 16.54 7.73
CA ARG A 76 1.57 17.69 7.50
C ARG A 76 1.05 18.33 8.79
N VAL A 77 0.77 17.51 9.80
CA VAL A 77 0.32 18.00 11.12
C VAL A 77 1.45 18.72 11.85
N ASP A 78 2.67 18.19 11.77
CA ASP A 78 3.86 18.84 12.35
C ASP A 78 4.13 20.16 11.64
N GLU A 79 4.11 20.22 10.30
CA GLU A 79 4.21 21.48 9.54
C GLU A 79 3.17 22.50 9.99
N ALA A 80 1.88 22.12 10.06
CA ALA A 80 0.82 23.04 10.48
C ALA A 80 0.95 23.49 11.95
N ARG A 81 1.49 22.64 12.83
CA ARG A 81 1.77 23.01 14.24
C ARG A 81 2.95 23.98 14.32
N ILE A 82 4.02 23.73 13.56
CA ILE A 82 5.18 24.60 13.49
C ILE A 82 4.79 25.96 12.91
N ASP A 83 3.97 25.99 11.85
CA ASP A 83 3.43 27.24 11.28
C ASP A 83 2.60 28.03 12.31
N LYS A 84 1.77 27.35 13.10
CA LYS A 84 1.02 28.02 14.19
C LYS A 84 1.95 28.58 15.26
N LEU A 85 2.95 27.82 15.70
CA LEU A 85 3.92 28.30 16.69
C LEU A 85 4.71 29.51 16.17
N MET A 86 5.07 29.53 14.89
CA MET A 86 5.71 30.67 14.25
C MET A 86 4.78 31.88 14.11
N ALA A 87 3.48 31.66 13.86
CA ALA A 87 2.49 32.74 13.79
C ALA A 87 2.14 33.33 15.16
N GLU A 88 2.17 32.51 16.22
CA GLU A 88 1.88 32.92 17.59
C GLU A 88 3.10 33.58 18.27
N HIS A 89 4.32 33.13 17.92
CA HIS A 89 5.58 33.79 18.27
C HIS A 89 6.14 34.52 17.05
N ASP A 90 5.63 35.74 16.79
CA ASP A 90 6.22 36.66 15.82
C ASP A 90 7.17 37.66 16.52
N PRO A 91 8.48 37.34 16.64
CA PRO A 91 9.47 38.24 17.24
C PRO A 91 9.79 39.48 16.38
N LEU A 92 9.27 39.59 15.14
CA LEU A 92 9.56 40.72 14.25
C LEU A 92 8.63 41.92 14.45
N ARG A 93 7.56 41.77 15.25
CA ARG A 93 6.66 42.89 15.60
C ARG A 93 7.13 43.75 16.78
N SER A 94 8.19 43.32 17.50
CA SER A 94 8.74 44.02 18.67
C SER A 94 9.97 44.88 18.37
N VAL A 95 10.41 44.98 17.12
CA VAL A 95 11.49 45.87 16.68
C VAL A 95 10.91 46.84 15.65
N GLY A 96 10.20 47.85 16.15
CA GLY A 96 9.61 48.95 15.39
C GLY A 96 9.24 50.09 16.32
#